data_AF-A0A2U2SIL2-F1
#
_entry.id   AF-A0A2U2SIL2-F1
#
_cell.length_a   1.000
_cell.length_b   1.000
_cell.length_c   1.000
_cell.angle_alpha   90.00
_cell.angle_beta   90.00
_cell.angle_gamma   90.00
#
_symmetry.space_group_name_H-M   'P 1'
#
loop_
_entity.id
_entity.type
_entity.pdbx_description
1 polymer ?
#
loop_
_entity_poly.entity_id
_entity_poly.type
_entity_poly.pdbx_seq_one_letter_code
_entity_poly.pdbx_strand_id
1 'polypeptide(L)'
;NLLRGIPGAEPVRRIVSLWAQVEAIPLAHDPDAAFSVQEYLRQLGVLEALCRKIVFQVGLITIPERVNEWLRLARPGYYIPFHDVFADELPDLEERVKMLNYLAWAPRVLTGGLVNVEMGLIYRYSQNPMHRYLTAVGVALAFVAASGLIVAACHLPLSDWPLQPTRLGTLLVGWAAVLVGVLVHIGISTTKQVQLQGGRPPIIALEDALLWINARFGYILFKLLMALMGFFALAFTTGADKVTPFSMFLVGYGLDSVIEIFGISLEQRAATRLGALKRRLALELMG
;
A
#
# COMPACT_ATOMS: atom_id res chain seq x y z
N ASN A 1 -36.29 -6.76 16.57
CA ASN A 1 -36.23 -5.69 15.54
C ASN A 1 -35.26 -4.54 15.87
N LEU A 2 -34.65 -4.49 17.08
CA LEU A 2 -33.72 -3.43 17.53
C LEU A 2 -32.32 -3.44 16.87
N LEU A 3 -31.92 -4.56 16.25
CA LEU A 3 -30.59 -4.74 15.66
C LEU A 3 -30.44 -4.14 14.25
N ARG A 4 -31.50 -3.64 13.60
CA ARG A 4 -31.40 -3.13 12.22
C ARG A 4 -30.64 -1.80 12.09
N GLY A 5 -30.42 -1.08 13.19
CA GLY A 5 -29.76 0.23 13.19
C GLY A 5 -28.35 0.27 13.78
N ILE A 6 -27.83 -0.84 14.31
CA ILE A 6 -26.52 -0.87 14.98
C ILE A 6 -25.44 -1.32 13.97
N PRO A 7 -24.40 -0.50 13.69
CA PRO A 7 -23.24 -0.91 12.92
C PRO A 7 -22.65 -2.22 13.48
N GLY A 8 -22.45 -3.24 12.64
CA GLY A 8 -21.97 -4.56 13.07
C GLY A 8 -23.06 -5.61 13.36
N ALA A 9 -24.34 -5.22 13.44
CA ALA A 9 -25.42 -6.18 13.71
C ALA A 9 -25.67 -7.20 12.59
N GLU A 10 -25.30 -6.88 11.34
CA GLU A 10 -25.44 -7.79 10.21
C GLU A 10 -24.42 -8.95 10.26
N PRO A 11 -23.10 -8.70 10.38
CA PRO A 11 -22.13 -9.77 10.64
C PRO A 11 -22.49 -10.63 11.86
N VAL A 12 -22.92 -10.03 12.98
CA VAL A 12 -23.34 -10.79 14.18
C VAL A 12 -24.52 -11.72 13.88
N ARG A 13 -25.56 -11.25 13.17
CA ARG A 13 -26.68 -12.10 12.76
C ARG A 13 -26.24 -13.25 11.86
N ARG A 14 -25.28 -13.01 10.96
CA ARG A 14 -24.72 -14.05 10.08
C ARG A 14 -23.93 -15.08 10.89
N ILE A 15 -23.15 -14.66 11.89
CA ILE A 15 -22.44 -15.55 12.80
C ILE A 15 -23.43 -16.48 13.51
N VAL A 16 -24.50 -15.94 14.10
CA VAL A 16 -25.53 -16.74 14.79
C VAL A 16 -26.17 -17.75 13.83
N SER A 17 -26.50 -17.32 12.61
CA SER A 17 -27.10 -18.20 11.59
C SER A 17 -26.14 -19.31 11.12
N LEU A 18 -24.85 -19.00 10.97
CA LEU A 18 -23.83 -19.99 10.61
C LEU A 18 -23.57 -20.96 11.77
N TRP A 19 -23.56 -20.48 13.00
CA TRP A 19 -23.40 -21.31 14.19
C TRP A 19 -24.54 -22.31 14.34
N ALA A 20 -25.80 -21.89 14.13
CA ALA A 20 -26.93 -22.81 14.11
C ALA A 20 -26.81 -23.90 13.03
N GLN A 21 -26.17 -23.60 11.89
CA GLN A 21 -25.88 -24.61 10.87
C GLN A 21 -24.77 -25.57 11.30
N VAL A 22 -23.76 -25.09 12.04
CA VAL A 22 -22.73 -25.94 12.65
C VAL A 22 -23.38 -26.90 13.66
N GLU A 23 -24.25 -26.40 14.52
CA GLU A 23 -25.01 -27.21 15.49
C GLU A 23 -25.97 -28.20 14.82
N ALA A 24 -26.34 -28.01 13.55
CA ALA A 24 -27.15 -28.98 12.82
C ALA A 24 -26.33 -30.15 12.25
N ILE A 25 -24.99 -30.10 12.31
CA ILE A 25 -24.10 -31.16 11.79
C ILE A 25 -23.90 -32.23 12.89
N PRO A 26 -24.23 -33.50 12.63
CA PRO A 26 -24.07 -34.58 13.61
C PRO A 26 -22.64 -34.69 14.16
N LEU A 27 -21.62 -34.61 13.29
CA LEU A 27 -20.21 -34.66 13.67
C LEU A 27 -19.78 -33.57 14.67
N ALA A 28 -20.50 -32.44 14.73
CA ALA A 28 -20.17 -31.36 15.67
C ALA A 28 -20.57 -31.69 17.12
N HIS A 29 -21.54 -32.59 17.33
CA HIS A 29 -22.00 -33.01 18.66
C HIS A 29 -21.41 -34.34 19.10
N ASP A 30 -21.23 -35.27 18.15
CA ASP A 30 -20.71 -36.61 18.41
C ASP A 30 -19.59 -36.94 17.40
N PRO A 31 -18.33 -36.59 17.72
CA PRO A 31 -17.19 -36.85 16.84
C PRO A 31 -16.87 -38.35 16.73
N ASP A 32 -17.32 -39.16 17.69
CA ASP A 32 -17.07 -40.60 17.76
C ASP A 32 -18.23 -41.43 17.17
N ALA A 33 -19.27 -40.77 16.65
CA ALA A 33 -20.38 -41.43 16.00
C ALA A 33 -19.90 -42.31 14.83
N ALA A 34 -20.52 -43.48 14.70
CA ALA A 34 -20.18 -44.47 13.68
C ALA A 34 -20.67 -44.05 12.29
N PHE A 35 -19.94 -43.12 11.65
CA PHE A 35 -20.14 -42.74 10.25
C PHE A 35 -19.31 -43.64 9.32
N SER A 36 -19.76 -43.77 8.07
CA SER A 36 -18.86 -44.25 7.02
C SER A 36 -17.74 -43.22 6.79
N VAL A 37 -16.55 -43.67 6.37
CA VAL A 37 -15.42 -42.76 6.10
C VAL A 37 -15.80 -41.65 5.12
N GLN A 38 -16.60 -41.95 4.10
CA GLN A 38 -17.07 -40.97 3.11
C GLN A 38 -17.99 -39.92 3.74
N GLU A 39 -18.91 -40.35 4.60
CA GLU A 39 -19.84 -39.45 5.29
C GLU A 39 -19.11 -38.57 6.31
N TYR A 40 -18.14 -39.14 7.02
CA TYR A 40 -17.27 -38.41 7.95
C TYR A 40 -16.51 -37.29 7.23
N LEU A 41 -15.83 -37.61 6.12
CA LEU A 41 -15.10 -36.63 5.31
C LEU A 41 -16.01 -35.55 4.73
N ARG A 42 -17.22 -35.93 4.28
CA ARG A 42 -18.22 -34.97 3.79
C ARG A 42 -18.64 -34.01 4.88
N GLN A 43 -19.00 -34.50 6.07
CA GLN A 43 -19.40 -33.65 7.19
C GLN A 43 -18.26 -32.75 7.66
N LEU A 44 -17.03 -33.29 7.73
CA LEU A 44 -15.84 -32.51 8.08
C LEU A 44 -15.62 -31.35 7.10
N GLY A 45 -15.73 -31.59 5.78
CA GLY A 45 -15.60 -30.53 4.78
C GLY A 45 -16.68 -29.45 4.88
N VAL A 46 -17.93 -29.83 5.21
CA VAL A 46 -19.01 -28.86 5.46
C VAL A 46 -18.73 -28.04 6.73
N LEU A 47 -18.31 -28.70 7.81
CA LEU A 47 -17.97 -28.06 9.07
C LEU A 47 -16.82 -27.06 8.90
N GLU A 48 -15.74 -27.46 8.23
CA GLU A 48 -14.61 -26.59 7.90
C GLU A 48 -15.07 -25.36 7.11
N ALA A 49 -15.91 -25.55 6.08
CA ALA A 49 -16.44 -24.45 5.28
C ALA A 49 -17.32 -23.48 6.09
N LEU A 50 -18.11 -23.97 7.05
CA LEU A 50 -18.91 -23.12 7.94
C LEU A 50 -18.03 -22.37 8.95
N CYS A 51 -17.08 -23.04 9.59
CA CYS A 51 -16.12 -22.42 10.51
C CYS A 51 -15.35 -21.29 9.83
N ARG A 52 -14.86 -21.51 8.60
CA ARG A 52 -14.18 -20.49 7.80
C ARG A 52 -15.06 -19.26 7.54
N LYS A 53 -16.34 -19.47 7.16
CA LYS A 53 -17.30 -18.37 6.99
C LYS A 53 -17.52 -17.60 8.28
N ILE A 54 -17.60 -18.28 9.43
CA ILE A 54 -17.74 -17.65 10.75
C ILE A 54 -16.51 -16.79 11.04
N VAL A 55 -15.29 -17.33 10.86
CA VAL A 55 -14.03 -16.60 11.04
C VAL A 55 -14.01 -15.33 10.18
N PHE A 56 -14.41 -15.43 8.90
CA PHE A 56 -14.50 -14.26 8.03
C PHE A 56 -15.52 -13.21 8.54
N GLN A 57 -16.69 -13.64 9.04
CA GLN A 57 -17.68 -12.71 9.63
C GLN A 57 -17.16 -12.04 10.90
N VAL A 58 -16.42 -12.77 11.75
CA VAL A 58 -15.75 -12.18 12.92
C VAL A 58 -14.74 -11.13 12.46
N GLY A 59 -13.94 -11.45 11.45
CA GLY A 59 -12.98 -10.52 10.85
C GLY A 59 -13.63 -9.23 10.33
N LEU A 60 -14.84 -9.29 9.77
CA LEU A 60 -15.57 -8.09 9.32
C LEU A 60 -15.91 -7.12 10.45
N ILE A 61 -15.92 -7.59 11.70
CA ILE A 61 -16.16 -6.78 12.89
C ILE A 61 -14.84 -6.31 13.48
N THR A 62 -13.89 -7.24 13.70
CA THR A 62 -12.69 -7.00 14.51
C THR A 62 -11.56 -6.31 13.73
N ILE A 63 -11.34 -6.69 12.48
CA ILE A 63 -10.23 -6.18 11.66
C ILE A 63 -10.35 -4.67 11.43
N PRO A 64 -11.50 -4.12 11.01
CA PRO A 64 -11.62 -2.68 10.81
C PRO A 64 -11.33 -1.85 12.06
N GLU A 65 -11.81 -2.30 13.22
CA GLU A 65 -11.57 -1.62 14.49
C GLU A 65 -10.08 -1.57 14.84
N ARG A 66 -9.39 -2.70 14.71
CA ARG A 66 -7.95 -2.77 14.95
C ARG A 66 -7.14 -1.96 13.96
N VAL A 67 -7.51 -1.98 12.67
CA VAL A 67 -6.89 -1.12 11.66
C VAL A 67 -7.06 0.35 12.03
N ASN A 68 -8.25 0.78 12.45
CA ASN A 68 -8.50 2.16 12.87
C ASN A 68 -7.67 2.56 14.09
N GLU A 69 -7.52 1.67 15.06
CA GLU A 69 -6.63 1.90 16.21
C GLU A 69 -5.18 2.12 15.77
N TRP A 70 -4.68 1.28 14.86
CA TRP A 70 -3.32 1.42 14.34
C TRP A 70 -3.16 2.71 13.55
N LEU A 71 -4.12 3.05 12.69
CA LEU A 71 -4.13 4.30 11.93
C LEU A 71 -4.17 5.53 12.85
N ARG A 72 -4.87 5.47 13.98
CA ARG A 72 -4.91 6.55 14.97
C ARG A 72 -3.54 6.80 15.60
N LEU A 73 -2.78 5.74 15.86
CA LEU A 73 -1.45 5.80 16.49
C LEU A 73 -0.32 6.05 15.47
N ALA A 74 -0.51 5.67 14.21
CA ALA A 74 0.48 5.79 13.16
C ALA A 74 0.68 7.24 12.69
N ARG A 75 1.93 7.55 12.29
CA ARG A 75 2.24 8.82 11.64
C ARG A 75 1.76 8.81 10.17
N PRO A 76 1.37 9.96 9.61
CA PRO A 76 1.08 10.03 8.17
C PRO A 76 2.26 9.53 7.33
N GLY A 77 1.96 8.80 6.25
CA GLY A 77 2.97 8.15 5.41
C GLY A 77 3.36 6.73 5.84
N TYR A 78 3.01 6.29 7.06
CA TYR A 78 3.12 4.87 7.44
C TYR A 78 2.05 4.03 6.75
N TYR A 79 2.30 2.73 6.64
CA TYR A 79 1.34 1.77 6.12
C TYR A 79 1.31 0.50 6.96
N ILE A 80 0.24 -0.26 6.78
CA ILE A 80 0.00 -1.56 7.40
C ILE A 80 0.10 -2.62 6.28
N PRO A 81 1.05 -3.58 6.35
CA PRO A 81 1.08 -4.72 5.45
C PRO A 81 -0.01 -5.72 5.85
N PHE A 82 -1.18 -5.58 5.25
CA PHE A 82 -2.41 -6.25 5.67
C PHE A 82 -2.28 -7.77 5.63
N HIS A 83 -1.69 -8.31 4.56
CA HIS A 83 -1.58 -9.76 4.40
C HIS A 83 -0.72 -10.41 5.48
N ASP A 84 0.38 -9.75 5.88
CA ASP A 84 1.28 -10.27 6.91
C ASP A 84 0.68 -10.12 8.31
N VAL A 85 0.01 -8.98 8.55
CA VAL A 85 -0.55 -8.63 9.85
C VAL A 85 -1.74 -9.51 10.22
N PHE A 86 -2.59 -9.84 9.25
CA PHE A 86 -3.84 -10.57 9.47
C PHE A 86 -3.79 -12.00 8.93
N ALA A 87 -2.60 -12.55 8.67
CA ALA A 87 -2.42 -13.92 8.22
C ALA A 87 -2.89 -14.97 9.26
N ASP A 88 -2.82 -14.64 10.55
CA ASP A 88 -3.27 -15.49 11.65
C ASP A 88 -4.79 -15.48 11.84
N GLU A 89 -5.46 -14.38 11.49
CA GLU A 89 -6.93 -14.25 11.57
C GLU A 89 -7.67 -14.72 10.33
N LEU A 90 -7.09 -14.47 9.16
CA LEU A 90 -7.63 -14.87 7.87
C LEU A 90 -6.54 -15.67 7.14
N PRO A 91 -6.41 -16.98 7.38
CA PRO A 91 -5.34 -17.80 6.81
C PRO A 91 -5.38 -17.87 5.28
N ASP A 92 -6.57 -17.86 4.71
CA ASP A 92 -6.78 -17.91 3.26
C ASP A 92 -6.50 -16.56 2.61
N LEU A 93 -5.57 -16.54 1.65
CA LEU A 93 -5.21 -15.31 0.92
C LEU A 93 -6.43 -14.71 0.21
N GLU A 94 -7.31 -15.55 -0.36
CA GLU A 94 -8.52 -15.10 -1.03
C GLU A 94 -9.44 -14.32 -0.07
N GLU A 95 -9.58 -14.77 1.18
CA GLU A 95 -10.38 -14.09 2.19
C GLU A 95 -9.74 -12.78 2.63
N ARG A 96 -8.41 -12.72 2.76
CA ARG A 96 -7.68 -11.46 3.01
C ARG A 96 -7.91 -10.45 1.89
N VAL A 97 -7.86 -10.87 0.63
CA VAL A 97 -8.15 -10.01 -0.52
C VAL A 97 -9.61 -9.55 -0.52
N LYS A 98 -10.58 -10.42 -0.19
CA LYS A 98 -11.99 -10.04 -0.02
C LYS A 98 -12.17 -9.00 1.08
N MET A 99 -11.49 -9.16 2.21
CA MET A 99 -11.52 -8.20 3.32
C MET A 99 -10.93 -6.84 2.92
N LEU A 100 -9.77 -6.83 2.25
CA LEU A 100 -9.17 -5.59 1.74
C LEU A 100 -10.09 -4.86 0.75
N ASN A 101 -10.72 -5.60 -0.16
CA ASN A 101 -11.72 -5.01 -1.04
C ASN A 101 -12.87 -4.41 -0.22
N TYR A 102 -13.45 -5.16 0.72
CA TYR A 102 -14.49 -4.63 1.60
C TYR A 102 -14.08 -3.30 2.27
N LEU A 103 -12.86 -3.23 2.81
CA LEU A 103 -12.32 -2.01 3.41
C LEU A 103 -12.15 -0.86 2.41
N ALA A 104 -11.73 -1.15 1.18
CA ALA A 104 -11.58 -0.16 0.11
C ALA A 104 -12.93 0.41 -0.37
N TRP A 105 -13.95 -0.44 -0.46
CA TRP A 105 -15.29 -0.07 -0.93
C TRP A 105 -16.18 0.57 0.15
N ALA A 106 -15.78 0.48 1.43
CA ALA A 106 -16.53 1.01 2.57
C ALA A 106 -15.79 2.20 3.21
N PRO A 107 -15.77 3.40 2.58
CA PRO A 107 -14.92 4.53 3.01
C PRO A 107 -15.25 5.05 4.42
N ARG A 108 -16.42 4.74 4.98
CA ARG A 108 -16.81 5.11 6.35
C ARG A 108 -16.28 4.15 7.41
N VAL A 109 -15.79 2.98 7.01
CA VAL A 109 -15.28 1.95 7.91
C VAL A 109 -13.85 2.27 8.36
N LEU A 110 -13.04 2.86 7.48
CA LEU A 110 -11.66 3.25 7.80
C LEU A 110 -11.52 4.76 7.97
N THR A 111 -11.20 5.20 9.18
CA THR A 111 -11.02 6.62 9.50
C THR A 111 -9.54 7.00 9.35
N GLY A 112 -9.21 7.69 8.26
CA GLY A 112 -7.83 8.17 8.04
C GLY A 112 -6.91 7.19 7.31
N GLY A 113 -7.46 6.12 6.73
CA GLY A 113 -6.73 5.08 5.98
C GLY A 113 -7.03 5.11 4.48
N LEU A 114 -6.01 4.92 3.65
CA LEU A 114 -6.11 4.73 2.20
C LEU A 114 -5.71 3.30 1.87
N VAL A 115 -6.66 2.51 1.38
CA VAL A 115 -6.43 1.09 1.06
C VAL A 115 -5.85 0.96 -0.35
N ASN A 116 -4.74 0.24 -0.46
CA ASN A 116 -4.20 -0.26 -1.71
C ASN A 116 -4.32 -1.79 -1.70
N VAL A 117 -5.35 -2.29 -2.37
CA VAL A 117 -5.67 -3.74 -2.40
C VAL A 117 -4.57 -4.54 -3.12
N GLU A 118 -3.96 -3.97 -4.15
CA GLU A 118 -2.95 -4.63 -4.99
C GLU A 118 -1.69 -5.02 -4.20
N MET A 119 -1.13 -4.07 -3.46
CA MET A 119 0.04 -4.31 -2.63
C MET A 119 -0.34 -4.90 -1.26
N GLY A 120 -1.63 -5.04 -0.96
CA GLY A 120 -2.10 -5.43 0.36
C GLY A 120 -1.72 -4.44 1.45
N LEU A 121 -1.69 -3.13 1.14
CA LEU A 121 -1.22 -2.09 2.05
C LEU A 121 -2.35 -1.13 2.43
N ILE A 122 -2.38 -0.68 3.68
CA ILE A 122 -3.27 0.40 4.13
C ILE A 122 -2.42 1.57 4.63
N TYR A 123 -2.44 2.69 3.91
CA TYR A 123 -1.65 3.87 4.20
C TYR A 123 -2.37 4.86 5.13
N ARG A 124 -1.65 5.49 6.04
CA ARG A 124 -2.16 6.52 6.95
C ARG A 124 -2.00 7.92 6.36
N TYR A 125 -3.06 8.74 6.38
CA TYR A 125 -3.08 10.02 5.66
C TYR A 125 -3.33 11.36 6.39
N SER A 126 -3.16 11.61 7.68
CA SER A 126 -3.55 12.92 8.31
C SER A 126 -5.00 13.43 8.02
N GLN A 127 -5.83 13.42 9.05
CA GLN A 127 -7.21 13.94 8.93
C GLN A 127 -7.28 15.48 8.87
N ASN A 128 -6.17 16.17 9.19
CA ASN A 128 -6.14 17.62 9.16
C ASN A 128 -5.96 18.13 7.70
N PRO A 129 -6.92 18.86 7.12
CA PRO A 129 -6.84 19.38 5.75
C PRO A 129 -5.63 20.29 5.54
N MET A 130 -5.28 21.11 6.53
CA MET A 130 -4.13 22.01 6.44
C MET A 130 -2.83 21.22 6.33
N HIS A 131 -2.68 20.13 7.11
CA HIS A 131 -1.50 19.28 7.01
C HIS A 131 -1.40 18.61 5.63
N ARG A 132 -2.53 18.17 5.06
CA ARG A 132 -2.55 17.60 3.69
C ARG A 132 -2.09 18.63 2.65
N TYR A 133 -2.59 19.86 2.75
CA TYR A 133 -2.18 20.95 1.87
C TYR A 133 -0.69 21.29 2.02
N LEU A 134 -0.19 21.47 3.25
CA LEU A 134 1.23 21.71 3.53
C LEU A 134 2.12 20.58 2.99
N THR A 135 1.64 19.34 3.02
CA THR A 135 2.37 18.20 2.45
C THR A 135 2.44 18.31 0.92
N ALA A 136 1.35 18.68 0.25
CA ALA A 136 1.34 18.91 -1.19
C ALA A 136 2.25 20.09 -1.59
N VAL A 137 2.22 21.19 -0.82
CA VAL A 137 3.16 22.32 -0.99
C VAL A 137 4.59 21.84 -0.79
N GLY A 138 4.87 21.02 0.23
CA GLY A 138 6.19 20.44 0.47
C GLY A 138 6.70 19.60 -0.72
N VAL A 139 5.84 18.80 -1.34
CA VAL A 139 6.16 18.07 -2.57
C VAL A 139 6.48 19.04 -3.71
N ALA A 140 5.65 20.06 -3.93
CA ALA A 140 5.90 21.06 -4.96
C ALA A 140 7.22 21.81 -4.75
N LEU A 141 7.52 22.21 -3.50
CA LEU A 141 8.80 22.82 -3.13
C LEU A 141 9.97 21.87 -3.35
N ALA A 142 9.82 20.57 -3.09
CA ALA A 142 10.85 19.59 -3.37
C ALA A 142 11.15 19.47 -4.88
N PHE A 143 10.13 19.52 -5.74
CA PHE A 143 10.32 19.57 -7.20
C PHE A 143 11.06 20.84 -7.66
N VAL A 144 10.70 22.00 -7.09
CA VAL A 144 11.39 23.27 -7.35
C VAL A 144 12.84 23.19 -6.88
N ALA A 145 13.09 22.65 -5.68
CA ALA A 145 14.43 22.49 -5.14
C ALA A 145 15.27 21.52 -5.99
N ALA A 146 14.72 20.39 -6.42
CA ALA A 146 15.41 19.44 -7.30
C ALA A 146 15.80 20.09 -8.64
N SER A 147 14.89 20.85 -9.24
CA SER A 147 15.17 21.62 -10.45
C SER A 147 16.23 22.71 -10.20
N GLY A 148 16.15 23.40 -9.06
CA GLY A 148 17.13 24.39 -8.62
C GLY A 148 18.53 23.81 -8.41
N LEU A 149 18.63 22.57 -7.90
CA LEU A 149 19.90 21.86 -7.76
C LEU A 149 20.56 21.59 -9.11
N ILE A 150 19.78 21.30 -10.16
CA ILE A 150 20.31 21.13 -11.52
C ILE A 150 20.85 22.45 -12.06
N VAL A 151 20.12 23.55 -11.86
CA VAL A 151 20.57 24.90 -12.25
C VAL A 151 21.84 25.28 -11.50
N ALA A 152 21.86 25.09 -10.17
CA ALA A 152 23.01 25.39 -9.33
C ALA A 152 24.23 24.55 -9.71
N ALA A 153 24.03 23.26 -10.01
CA ALA A 153 25.08 22.38 -10.48
C ALA A 153 25.72 22.90 -11.79
N CYS A 154 24.97 23.56 -12.67
CA CYS A 154 25.55 24.15 -13.89
C CYS A 154 26.46 25.35 -13.62
N HIS A 155 26.39 25.97 -12.44
CA HIS A 155 27.13 27.19 -12.09
C HIS A 155 28.27 26.94 -11.09
N LEU A 156 28.60 25.68 -10.79
CA LEU A 156 29.69 25.35 -9.89
C LEU A 156 31.06 25.71 -10.52
N PRO A 157 31.90 26.52 -9.84
CA PRO A 157 33.18 26.97 -10.38
C PRO A 157 34.30 25.94 -10.14
N LEU A 158 34.08 24.71 -10.61
CA LEU A 158 35.03 23.61 -10.47
C LEU A 158 35.73 23.36 -11.81
N SER A 159 37.06 23.21 -11.78
CA SER A 159 37.84 22.78 -12.96
C SER A 159 37.31 21.43 -13.43
N ASP A 160 37.13 21.29 -14.74
CA ASP A 160 36.68 20.05 -15.39
C ASP A 160 35.27 19.59 -14.99
N TRP A 161 34.46 20.50 -14.43
CA TRP A 161 33.08 20.19 -14.12
C TRP A 161 32.26 19.99 -15.42
N PRO A 162 31.59 18.83 -15.58
CA PRO A 162 30.98 18.49 -16.86
C PRO A 162 29.64 19.21 -17.11
N LEU A 163 29.04 19.81 -16.09
CA LEU A 163 27.75 20.52 -16.22
C LEU A 163 28.02 22.03 -16.35
N GLN A 164 28.03 22.54 -17.58
CA GLN A 164 28.32 23.95 -17.85
C GLN A 164 27.03 24.77 -18.04
N PRO A 165 27.06 26.10 -17.77
CA PRO A 165 25.88 26.96 -17.94
C PRO A 165 25.33 26.96 -19.38
N THR A 166 26.22 26.80 -20.36
CA THR A 166 25.87 26.71 -21.80
C THR A 166 24.96 25.53 -22.12
N ARG A 167 24.93 24.50 -21.27
CA ARG A 167 24.12 23.28 -21.45
C ARG A 167 22.87 23.25 -20.58
N LEU A 168 22.58 24.34 -19.85
CA LEU A 168 21.45 24.40 -18.92
C LEU A 168 20.12 24.01 -19.59
N GLY A 169 19.86 24.50 -20.80
CA GLY A 169 18.66 24.16 -21.57
C GLY A 169 18.52 22.66 -21.82
N THR A 170 19.59 22.02 -22.32
CA THR A 170 19.62 20.57 -22.56
C THR A 170 19.40 19.76 -21.28
N LEU A 171 20.02 20.19 -20.17
CA LEU A 171 19.90 19.51 -18.88
C LEU A 171 18.48 19.66 -18.28
N LEU A 172 17.84 20.82 -18.41
CA LEU A 172 16.46 21.03 -17.97
C LEU A 172 15.45 20.24 -18.83
N VAL A 173 15.66 20.17 -20.15
CA VAL A 173 14.85 19.32 -21.04
C VAL A 173 15.05 17.84 -20.68
N GLY A 174 16.30 17.42 -20.42
CA GLY A 174 16.60 16.08 -19.92
C GLY A 174 15.89 15.78 -18.61
N TRP A 175 15.91 16.71 -17.65
CA TRP A 175 15.23 16.58 -16.37
C TRP A 175 13.71 16.45 -16.54
N ALA A 176 13.10 17.29 -17.38
CA ALA A 176 11.70 17.16 -17.72
C ALA A 176 11.38 15.79 -18.33
N ALA A 177 12.27 15.25 -19.18
CA ALA A 177 12.12 13.92 -19.74
C ALA A 177 12.18 12.81 -18.68
N VAL A 178 13.05 12.91 -17.65
CA VAL A 178 13.05 12.00 -16.49
C VAL A 178 11.69 12.02 -15.80
N LEU A 179 11.17 13.21 -15.50
CA LEU A 179 9.87 13.36 -14.83
C LEU A 179 8.72 12.76 -15.65
N VAL A 180 8.73 12.99 -16.96
CA VAL A 180 7.77 12.37 -17.89
C VAL A 180 7.90 10.86 -17.90
N GLY A 181 9.12 10.31 -17.87
CA GLY A 181 9.36 8.87 -17.76
C GLY A 181 8.73 8.26 -16.51
N VAL A 182 8.92 8.91 -15.35
CA VAL A 182 8.29 8.51 -14.09
C VAL A 182 6.76 8.54 -14.18
N LEU A 183 6.19 9.61 -14.75
CA LEU A 183 4.73 9.75 -14.89
C LEU A 183 4.14 8.72 -15.85
N VAL A 184 4.79 8.45 -16.98
CA VAL A 184 4.37 7.44 -17.96
C VAL A 184 4.37 6.05 -17.32
N HIS A 185 5.40 5.73 -16.55
CA HIS A 185 5.46 4.46 -15.82
C HIS A 185 4.28 4.32 -14.84
N ILE A 186 3.99 5.36 -14.04
CA ILE A 186 2.83 5.37 -13.13
C ILE A 186 1.51 5.17 -13.92
N GLY A 187 1.37 5.86 -15.05
CA GLY A 187 0.19 5.74 -15.92
C GLY A 187 0.00 4.33 -16.47
N ILE A 188 1.06 3.69 -16.95
CA ILE A 188 1.02 2.31 -17.48
C ILE A 188 0.68 1.31 -16.37
N SER A 189 1.26 1.44 -15.18
CA SER A 189 0.92 0.58 -14.05
C SER A 189 -0.56 0.71 -13.68
N THR A 190 -1.08 1.94 -13.66
CA THR A 190 -2.50 2.22 -13.38
C THR A 190 -3.43 1.63 -14.45
N THR A 191 -3.08 1.73 -15.75
CA THR A 191 -3.94 1.17 -16.82
C THR A 191 -3.93 -0.35 -16.86
N LYS A 192 -2.77 -0.99 -16.66
CA LYS A 192 -2.67 -2.44 -16.47
C LYS A 192 -3.55 -2.92 -15.32
N GLN A 193 -3.59 -2.16 -14.23
CA GLN A 193 -4.44 -2.48 -13.08
C GLN A 193 -5.94 -2.42 -13.40
N VAL A 194 -6.38 -1.38 -14.12
CA VAL A 194 -7.78 -1.26 -14.57
C VAL A 194 -8.19 -2.45 -15.45
N GLN A 195 -7.28 -2.90 -16.33
CA GLN A 195 -7.51 -4.07 -17.17
C GLN A 195 -7.62 -5.37 -16.36
N LEU A 196 -6.73 -5.59 -15.39
CA LEU A 196 -6.74 -6.80 -14.55
C LEU A 196 -7.95 -6.88 -13.63
N GLN A 197 -8.48 -5.75 -13.17
CA GLN A 197 -9.59 -5.69 -12.23
C GLN A 197 -10.97 -5.55 -12.91
N GLY A 198 -11.03 -5.56 -14.25
CA GLY A 198 -12.28 -5.44 -15.02
C GLY A 198 -13.09 -4.16 -14.72
N GLY A 199 -12.42 -3.13 -14.16
CA GLY A 199 -13.04 -1.96 -13.58
C GLY A 199 -13.12 -0.77 -14.54
N ARG A 200 -13.97 0.21 -14.21
CA ARG A 200 -13.94 1.54 -14.85
C ARG A 200 -12.78 2.34 -14.27
N PRO A 201 -12.15 3.26 -15.04
CA PRO A 201 -11.07 4.09 -14.53
C PRO A 201 -11.53 4.87 -13.28
N PRO A 202 -10.73 4.90 -12.20
CA PRO A 202 -11.11 5.62 -10.99
C PRO A 202 -11.25 7.11 -11.30
N ILE A 203 -12.40 7.70 -10.97
CA ILE A 203 -12.56 9.15 -10.96
C ILE A 203 -11.87 9.63 -9.69
N ILE A 204 -10.65 10.13 -9.81
CA ILE A 204 -9.91 10.70 -8.67
C ILE A 204 -10.44 12.12 -8.46
N ALA A 205 -11.18 12.36 -7.37
CA ALA A 205 -11.54 13.71 -6.99
C ALA A 205 -10.28 14.48 -6.57
N LEU A 206 -10.27 15.81 -6.75
CA LEU A 206 -9.12 16.63 -6.34
C LEU A 206 -8.83 16.50 -4.84
N GLU A 207 -9.85 16.27 -4.01
CA GLU A 207 -9.67 15.99 -2.58
C GLU A 207 -8.95 14.67 -2.31
N ASP A 208 -9.18 13.66 -3.15
CA ASP A 208 -8.53 12.35 -3.06
C ASP A 208 -7.06 12.44 -3.45
N ALA A 209 -6.71 13.37 -4.35
CA ALA A 209 -5.31 13.61 -4.70
C ALA A 209 -4.50 14.11 -3.49
N LEU A 210 -5.06 15.01 -2.68
CA LEU A 210 -4.38 15.48 -1.46
C LEU A 210 -4.24 14.38 -0.40
N LEU A 211 -5.24 13.50 -0.29
CA LEU A 211 -5.16 12.30 0.55
C LEU A 211 -4.03 11.38 0.10
N TRP A 212 -3.97 11.10 -1.20
CA TRP A 212 -2.96 10.23 -1.80
C TRP A 212 -1.54 10.78 -1.64
N ILE A 213 -1.35 12.08 -1.91
CA ILE A 213 -0.06 12.76 -1.74
C ILE A 213 0.37 12.69 -0.27
N ASN A 214 -0.51 12.98 0.68
CA ASN A 214 -0.16 12.91 2.09
C ASN A 214 0.18 11.48 2.53
N ALA A 215 -0.63 10.50 2.12
CA ALA A 215 -0.43 9.09 2.41
C ALA A 215 0.89 8.54 1.86
N ARG A 216 1.39 9.10 0.75
CA ARG A 216 2.59 8.63 0.04
C ARG A 216 3.72 9.64 0.03
N PHE A 217 3.69 10.64 0.92
CA PHE A 217 4.63 11.75 0.90
C PHE A 217 6.10 11.30 0.89
N GLY A 218 6.49 10.44 1.83
CA GLY A 218 7.86 9.94 1.91
C GLY A 218 8.28 9.15 0.67
N TYR A 219 7.37 8.35 0.12
CA TYR A 219 7.60 7.59 -1.11
C TYR A 219 7.77 8.50 -2.34
N ILE A 220 6.96 9.56 -2.46
CA ILE A 220 7.09 10.56 -3.53
C ILE A 220 8.43 11.29 -3.43
N LEU A 221 8.83 11.72 -2.23
CA LEU A 221 10.13 12.37 -2.02
C LEU A 221 11.29 11.44 -2.33
N PHE A 222 11.20 10.17 -1.92
CA PHE A 222 12.21 9.18 -2.25
C PHE A 222 12.29 8.94 -3.76
N LYS A 223 11.15 8.84 -4.45
CA LYS A 223 11.07 8.77 -5.92
C LYS A 223 11.77 9.94 -6.59
N LEU A 224 11.50 11.15 -6.11
CA LEU A 224 12.13 12.37 -6.62
C LEU A 224 13.64 12.39 -6.39
N LEU A 225 14.09 11.96 -5.21
CA LEU A 225 15.51 11.84 -4.89
C LEU A 225 16.20 10.82 -5.81
N MET A 226 15.61 9.64 -5.99
CA MET A 226 16.13 8.61 -6.89
C MET A 226 16.17 9.09 -8.34
N ALA A 227 15.14 9.85 -8.78
CA ALA A 227 15.14 10.48 -10.10
C ALA A 227 16.30 11.47 -10.27
N LEU A 228 16.56 12.29 -9.25
CA LEU A 228 17.67 13.24 -9.26
C LEU A 228 19.03 12.51 -9.30
N MET A 229 19.18 11.43 -8.52
CA MET A 229 20.38 10.59 -8.54
C MET A 229 20.59 9.93 -9.91
N GLY A 230 19.54 9.36 -10.50
CA GLY A 230 19.60 8.76 -11.83
C GLY A 230 19.96 9.77 -12.92
N PHE A 231 19.38 10.98 -12.84
CA PHE A 231 19.71 12.10 -13.73
C PHE A 231 21.20 12.44 -13.66
N PHE A 232 21.72 12.70 -12.46
CA PHE A 232 23.13 13.05 -12.29
C PHE A 232 24.05 11.90 -12.68
N ALA A 233 23.74 10.67 -12.27
CA ALA A 233 24.52 9.49 -12.63
C ALA A 233 24.66 9.37 -14.16
N LEU A 234 23.57 9.51 -14.91
CA LEU A 234 23.64 9.46 -16.37
C LEU A 234 24.45 10.65 -16.94
N ALA A 235 24.22 11.87 -16.44
CA ALA A 235 24.91 13.07 -16.93
C ALA A 235 26.43 13.00 -16.68
N PHE A 236 26.86 12.46 -15.54
CA PHE A 236 28.28 12.30 -15.20
C PHE A 236 28.94 11.14 -15.94
N THR A 237 28.23 10.03 -16.16
CA THR A 237 28.81 8.82 -16.78
C THR A 237 28.90 8.91 -18.30
N THR A 238 27.90 9.50 -18.95
CA THR A 238 27.86 9.63 -20.41
C THR A 238 28.46 10.94 -20.91
N GLY A 239 28.63 11.91 -20.02
CA GLY A 239 28.98 13.29 -20.36
C GLY A 239 27.74 14.09 -20.76
N ALA A 240 27.71 15.37 -20.36
CA ALA A 240 26.55 16.23 -20.57
C ALA A 240 26.19 16.48 -22.06
N ASP A 241 27.10 16.15 -22.99
CA ASP A 241 26.94 16.26 -24.44
C ASP A 241 26.18 15.07 -25.03
N LYS A 242 26.15 13.93 -24.33
CA LYS A 242 25.45 12.73 -24.75
C LYS A 242 24.10 12.54 -24.06
N VAL A 243 23.73 13.48 -23.19
CA VAL A 243 22.42 13.53 -22.54
C VAL A 243 21.36 13.84 -23.61
N THR A 244 20.60 12.83 -23.99
CA THR A 244 19.43 12.98 -24.87
C THR A 244 18.14 12.91 -24.06
N PRO A 245 17.07 13.60 -24.47
CA PRO A 245 15.76 13.49 -23.81
C PRO A 245 15.28 12.03 -23.73
N PHE A 246 15.53 11.23 -24.76
CA PHE A 246 15.17 9.82 -24.78
C PHE A 246 15.93 9.00 -23.72
N SER A 247 17.25 9.16 -23.59
CA SER A 247 18.02 8.47 -22.55
C SER A 247 17.55 8.83 -21.14
N MET A 248 17.26 10.11 -20.89
CA MET A 248 16.74 10.59 -19.62
C MET A 248 15.32 10.10 -19.33
N PHE A 249 14.46 10.05 -20.34
CA PHE A 249 13.14 9.43 -20.24
C PHE A 249 13.26 7.96 -19.79
N LEU A 250 14.19 7.19 -20.37
CA LEU A 250 14.41 5.80 -19.98
C LEU A 250 14.90 5.66 -18.53
N VAL A 251 15.76 6.56 -18.05
CA VAL A 251 16.13 6.63 -16.63
C VAL A 251 14.87 6.82 -15.79
N GLY A 252 14.05 7.83 -16.12
CA GLY A 252 12.79 8.09 -15.45
C GLY A 252 11.85 6.89 -15.40
N TYR A 253 11.68 6.23 -16.54
CA TYR A 253 10.83 5.06 -16.70
C TYR A 253 11.32 3.85 -15.89
N GLY A 254 12.64 3.61 -15.86
CA GLY A 254 13.25 2.47 -15.16
C GLY A 254 13.38 2.62 -13.64
N LEU A 255 13.14 3.81 -13.08
CA LEU A 255 13.33 4.08 -11.65
C LEU A 255 12.47 3.22 -10.73
N ASP A 256 11.25 2.88 -11.16
CA ASP A 256 10.31 2.19 -10.29
C ASP A 256 10.79 0.79 -9.93
N SER A 257 11.39 0.06 -10.88
CA SER A 257 12.00 -1.25 -10.63
C SER A 257 13.14 -1.18 -9.62
N VAL A 258 13.93 -0.09 -9.66
CA VAL A 258 14.99 0.12 -8.66
C VAL A 258 14.38 0.37 -7.28
N ILE A 259 13.37 1.23 -7.21
CA ILE A 259 12.69 1.56 -5.95
C ILE A 259 11.99 0.34 -5.36
N GLU A 260 11.38 -0.51 -6.17
CA GLU A 260 10.72 -1.74 -5.73
C GLU A 260 11.71 -2.70 -5.08
N ILE A 261 12.88 -2.91 -5.70
CA ILE A 261 13.94 -3.75 -5.14
C ILE A 261 14.42 -3.22 -3.77
N PHE A 262 14.65 -1.91 -3.66
CA PHE A 262 15.04 -1.30 -2.38
C PHE A 262 13.90 -1.31 -1.36
N GLY A 263 12.66 -1.10 -1.81
CA GLY A 263 11.44 -1.14 -1.00
C GLY A 263 11.28 -2.49 -0.31
N ILE A 264 11.25 -3.58 -1.09
CA ILE A 264 11.13 -4.96 -0.57
C ILE A 264 12.21 -5.25 0.49
N SER A 265 13.44 -4.77 0.27
CA SER A 265 14.54 -4.97 1.22
C SER A 265 14.35 -4.22 2.55
N LEU A 266 13.76 -3.02 2.51
CA LEU A 266 13.46 -2.22 3.71
C LEU A 266 12.24 -2.79 4.45
N GLU A 267 11.24 -3.27 3.71
CA GLU A 267 10.05 -3.94 4.26
C GLU A 267 10.41 -5.22 4.99
N GLN A 268 11.22 -6.09 4.38
CA GLN A 268 11.70 -7.30 5.04
C GLN A 268 12.43 -6.99 6.35
N ARG A 269 13.23 -5.91 6.39
CA ARG A 269 13.92 -5.47 7.61
C ARG A 269 12.95 -4.92 8.66
N ALA A 270 11.93 -4.16 8.23
CA ALA A 270 10.89 -3.63 9.12
C ALA A 270 10.03 -4.76 9.73
N ALA A 271 9.58 -5.72 8.90
CA ALA A 271 8.83 -6.90 9.32
C ALA A 271 9.62 -7.77 10.31
N THR A 272 10.92 -7.97 10.05
CA THR A 272 11.82 -8.70 10.97
C THR A 272 11.91 -8.02 12.33
N ARG A 273 11.99 -6.67 12.37
CA ARG A 273 12.01 -5.90 13.63
C ARG A 273 10.67 -5.97 14.35
N LEU A 274 9.55 -5.92 13.63
CA LEU A 274 8.21 -6.02 14.22
C LEU A 274 7.98 -7.41 14.82
N GLY A 275 8.42 -8.47 14.13
CA GLY A 275 8.36 -9.84 14.64
C GLY A 275 9.20 -10.04 15.91
N ALA A 276 10.39 -9.44 15.97
CA ALA A 276 11.21 -9.43 17.18
C ALA A 276 10.53 -8.69 18.34
N LEU A 277 9.87 -7.56 18.05
CA LEU A 277 9.14 -6.78 19.06
C LEU A 277 7.91 -7.53 19.59
N LYS A 278 7.14 -8.18 18.71
CA LYS A 278 5.99 -9.03 19.08
C LYS A 278 6.43 -10.19 19.98
N ARG A 279 7.56 -10.85 19.67
CA ARG A 279 8.14 -11.90 20.53
C ARG A 279 8.55 -11.38 21.90
N ARG A 280 9.17 -10.19 21.96
CA ARG A 280 9.60 -9.60 23.23
C ARG A 280 8.42 -9.24 24.13
N LEU A 281 7.38 -8.62 23.57
CA LEU A 281 6.13 -8.31 24.29
C LEU A 281 5.41 -9.58 24.76
N ALA A 282 5.37 -10.64 23.94
CA ALA A 282 4.78 -11.91 24.34
C ALA A 282 5.52 -12.57 25.51
N LEU A 283 6.86 -12.49 25.54
CA LEU A 283 7.67 -12.99 26.65
C LEU A 283 7.49 -12.18 27.94
N GLU A 284 7.37 -10.85 27.85
CA GLU A 284 7.11 -9.98 29.01
C GLU A 284 5.70 -10.15 29.59
N LEU A 285 4.71 -10.58 28.79
CA LEU A 285 3.34 -10.86 29.25
C LEU A 285 3.18 -12.28 29.85
N MET A 286 4.17 -13.17 29.66
CA MET A 286 4.14 -14.55 30.16
C MET A 286 4.98 -14.77 31.43
N GLY A 287 5.79 -13.78 31.84
CA GLY A 287 6.60 -13.81 33.07
C GLY A 287 6.01 -12.93 34.15
#